data_AF-A0A067JQ97-F1
#
_entry.id   AF-A0A067JQ97-F1
#
_cell.length_a   1.000
_cell.length_b   1.000
_cell.length_c   1.000
_cell.angle_alpha   90.00
_cell.angle_beta   90.00
_cell.angle_gamma   90.00
#
_symmetry.space_group_name_H-M   'P 1'
#
loop_
_entity.id
_entity.type
_entity.pdbx_description
1 polymer ?
#
loop_
_entity_poly.entity_id
_entity_poly.type
_entity_poly.pdbx_seq_one_letter_code
_entity_poly.pdbx_strand_id
1 'polypeptide(L)'
;MKIGLLGVVHRTPPTTALSLRHVRPRVRCFSSSGHVSFIKDVAATQPPEHLHHLLKVLQTRGETVISPGSRKGLIPLVIPLSENLSGSITALLRWPTAPPGMEMPVVEVRKHGVWLLAKNVDQYMHRILVEEDANNFSGGRLYDASSEAGEKLYRRGDFAESQIANLDLYILKKVGLFPDLLERKVTCHFEQEDHVSAMVTGEFYTKKDLFPGFGRPFVFYAEVLKKVGRISEAKDAARVALKSPWWTLGCAYEQALRNGRMSKLNISRRR
;
A
#
# COMPACT_ATOMS: atom_id res chain seq x y z
N MET A 1 -70.98 -58.30 7.36
CA MET A 1 -71.82 -57.24 7.96
C MET A 1 -70.95 -56.35 8.84
N LYS A 2 -71.28 -55.05 8.86
CA LYS A 2 -70.66 -53.92 9.59
C LYS A 2 -69.39 -53.29 9.01
N ILE A 3 -69.69 -52.23 8.28
CA ILE A 3 -68.93 -51.01 7.98
C ILE A 3 -68.42 -50.33 9.26
N GLY A 4 -67.22 -49.76 9.21
CA GLY A 4 -66.68 -48.82 10.18
C GLY A 4 -65.70 -47.85 9.51
N LEU A 5 -66.14 -46.60 9.38
CA LEU A 5 -65.47 -45.43 8.81
C LEU A 5 -64.29 -44.93 9.68
N LEU A 6 -63.61 -43.88 9.20
CA LEU A 6 -62.53 -43.06 9.80
C LEU A 6 -61.10 -43.52 9.48
N GLY A 7 -60.18 -42.69 9.01
CA GLY A 7 -60.19 -41.26 8.70
C GLY A 7 -58.74 -40.90 8.33
N VAL A 8 -58.56 -40.22 7.20
CA VAL A 8 -57.25 -39.85 6.66
C VAL A 8 -56.66 -38.72 7.51
N VAL A 9 -55.49 -38.94 8.12
CA VAL A 9 -54.66 -37.89 8.72
C VAL A 9 -53.40 -37.75 7.89
N HIS A 10 -53.39 -36.77 6.99
CA HIS A 10 -52.17 -36.31 6.32
C HIS A 10 -51.29 -35.58 7.34
N ARG A 11 -50.18 -36.20 7.73
CA ARG A 11 -49.10 -35.54 8.47
C ARG A 11 -48.30 -34.66 7.50
N THR A 12 -48.32 -33.35 7.73
CA THR A 12 -47.42 -32.38 7.11
C THR A 12 -46.00 -32.52 7.68
N PRO A 13 -44.94 -32.32 6.87
CA PRO A 13 -43.56 -32.35 7.37
C PRO A 13 -43.23 -31.07 8.16
N PRO A 14 -42.37 -31.15 9.20
CA PRO A 14 -42.04 -29.99 10.02
C PRO A 14 -41.05 -29.08 9.28
N THR A 15 -41.47 -27.82 9.07
CA THR A 15 -40.61 -26.73 8.62
C THR A 15 -39.52 -26.48 9.66
N THR A 16 -38.29 -26.91 9.37
CA THR A 16 -37.14 -26.65 10.24
C THR A 16 -36.68 -25.22 9.98
N ALA A 17 -37.10 -24.29 10.82
CA ALA A 17 -36.60 -22.92 10.79
C ALA A 17 -35.12 -22.91 11.21
N LEU A 18 -34.21 -22.77 10.25
CA LEU A 18 -32.80 -22.50 10.51
C LEU A 18 -32.69 -21.09 11.10
N SER A 19 -32.57 -21.02 12.42
CA SER A 19 -32.20 -19.80 13.12
C SER A 19 -30.80 -19.39 12.66
N LEU A 20 -30.73 -18.41 11.76
CA LEU A 20 -29.51 -17.69 11.43
C LEU A 20 -29.05 -16.96 12.70
N ARG A 21 -28.20 -17.63 13.48
CA ARG A 21 -27.46 -16.98 14.56
C ARG A 21 -26.62 -15.88 13.91
N HIS A 22 -27.02 -14.64 14.11
CA HIS A 22 -26.17 -13.48 13.88
C HIS A 22 -24.93 -13.61 14.78
N VAL A 23 -23.87 -14.19 14.22
CA VAL A 23 -22.54 -14.13 14.82
C VAL A 23 -22.09 -12.69 14.65
N ARG A 24 -22.26 -11.88 15.70
CA ARG A 24 -21.53 -10.61 15.82
C ARG A 24 -20.03 -10.95 15.67
N PRO A 25 -19.27 -10.28 14.78
CA PRO A 25 -17.85 -10.54 14.67
C PRO A 25 -17.23 -10.20 16.03
N ARG A 26 -16.74 -11.23 16.74
CA ARG A 26 -15.82 -11.04 17.85
C ARG A 26 -14.62 -10.31 17.27
N VAL A 27 -14.34 -9.11 17.76
CA VAL A 27 -13.04 -8.46 17.59
C VAL A 27 -12.02 -9.38 18.24
N ARG A 28 -11.40 -10.26 17.45
CA ARG A 28 -10.24 -11.02 17.88
C ARG A 28 -9.08 -10.05 17.81
N CYS A 29 -8.51 -9.69 18.95
CA CYS A 29 -7.18 -9.10 18.96
C CYS A 29 -6.23 -10.11 18.31
N PHE A 30 -5.75 -9.81 17.11
CA PHE A 30 -4.79 -10.67 16.43
C PHE A 30 -3.41 -10.36 17.01
N SER A 31 -2.84 -11.34 17.69
CA SER A 31 -1.46 -11.25 18.19
C SER A 31 -0.48 -11.21 17.00
N SER A 32 0.66 -10.54 17.18
CA SER A 32 1.78 -10.55 16.25
C SER A 32 2.21 -11.97 15.86
N SER A 33 2.03 -12.94 16.77
CA SER A 33 2.33 -14.36 16.53
C SER A 33 1.55 -14.94 15.34
N GLY A 34 0.30 -14.52 15.13
CA GLY A 34 -0.53 -15.01 14.03
C GLY A 34 -0.07 -14.53 12.66
N HIS A 35 0.51 -13.33 12.57
CA HIS A 35 1.09 -12.82 11.34
C HIS A 35 2.39 -13.54 11.00
N VAL A 36 3.24 -13.75 12.01
CA VAL A 36 4.52 -14.46 11.85
C VAL A 36 4.29 -15.90 11.38
N SER A 37 3.36 -16.64 11.99
CA SER A 37 3.05 -18.01 11.57
C SER A 37 2.46 -18.03 10.16
N PHE A 38 1.54 -17.13 9.84
CA PHE A 38 0.96 -17.04 8.49
C PHE A 38 2.03 -16.82 7.41
N ILE A 39 2.99 -15.94 7.67
CA ILE A 39 4.06 -15.65 6.71
C ILE A 39 4.96 -16.89 6.51
N LYS A 40 5.32 -17.59 7.58
CA LYS A 40 6.13 -18.81 7.50
C LYS A 40 5.38 -19.94 6.80
N ASP A 41 4.15 -20.21 7.23
CA ASP A 41 3.42 -21.43 6.89
C ASP A 41 2.64 -21.29 5.58
N VAL A 42 2.08 -20.10 5.30
CA VAL A 42 1.22 -19.86 4.13
C VAL A 42 1.95 -19.09 3.03
N ALA A 43 2.69 -18.04 3.38
CA ALA A 43 3.43 -17.25 2.40
C ALA A 43 4.79 -17.87 2.02
N ALA A 44 5.21 -18.92 2.76
CA ALA A 44 6.44 -19.68 2.55
C ALA A 44 7.67 -18.77 2.42
N THR A 45 7.79 -17.78 3.31
CA THR A 45 8.89 -16.82 3.33
C THR A 45 9.31 -16.46 4.75
N GLN A 46 10.44 -15.77 4.91
CA GLN A 46 10.92 -15.31 6.20
C GLN A 46 10.13 -14.07 6.66
N PRO A 47 9.56 -14.07 7.87
CA PRO A 47 8.90 -12.89 8.43
C PRO A 47 9.89 -11.75 8.68
N PRO A 48 9.48 -10.49 8.51
CA PRO A 48 10.33 -9.35 8.85
C PRO A 48 10.60 -9.32 10.36
N GLU A 49 11.82 -8.96 10.74
CA GLU A 49 12.31 -8.95 12.13
C GLU A 49 11.41 -8.10 13.04
N HIS A 50 11.17 -6.84 12.66
CA HIS A 50 10.44 -5.89 13.49
C HIS A 50 8.92 -5.87 13.21
N LEU A 51 8.35 -6.92 12.62
CA LEU A 51 6.91 -6.97 12.28
C LEU A 51 6.00 -6.74 13.49
N HIS A 52 6.34 -7.31 14.64
CA HIS A 52 5.53 -7.12 15.84
C HIS A 52 5.54 -5.68 16.35
N HIS A 53 6.68 -4.99 16.23
CA HIS A 53 6.82 -3.57 16.58
C HIS A 53 5.99 -2.72 15.63
N LEU A 54 6.04 -3.00 14.32
CA LEU A 54 5.19 -2.32 13.34
C LEU A 54 3.70 -2.46 13.67
N LEU A 55 3.22 -3.67 13.99
CA LEU A 55 1.81 -3.88 14.36
C LEU A 55 1.40 -3.05 15.59
N LYS A 56 2.28 -2.96 16.60
CA LYS A 56 2.05 -2.14 17.78
C LYS A 56 2.02 -0.65 17.44
N VAL A 57 2.95 -0.18 16.60
CA VAL A 57 3.00 1.20 16.10
C VAL A 57 1.71 1.56 15.33
N LEU A 58 1.25 0.69 14.43
CA LEU A 58 0.02 0.89 13.67
C LEU A 58 -1.21 0.95 14.59
N GLN A 59 -1.27 0.08 15.59
CA GLN A 59 -2.33 0.11 16.60
C GLN A 59 -2.31 1.41 17.42
N THR A 60 -1.12 1.87 17.83
CA THR A 60 -0.97 3.14 18.56
C THR A 60 -1.32 4.36 17.70
N ARG A 61 -1.12 4.27 16.38
CA ARG A 61 -1.56 5.27 15.39
C ARG A 61 -3.09 5.33 15.24
N GLY A 62 -3.82 4.39 15.84
CA GLY A 62 -5.28 4.30 15.80
C GLY A 62 -5.81 3.42 14.66
N GLU A 63 -4.94 2.66 13.99
CA GLU A 63 -5.37 1.68 12.99
C GLU A 63 -5.85 0.39 13.66
N THR A 64 -6.79 -0.31 13.01
CA THR A 64 -7.30 -1.58 13.52
C THR A 64 -6.50 -2.72 12.94
N VAL A 65 -5.79 -3.48 13.77
CA VAL A 65 -5.06 -4.69 13.33
C VAL A 65 -6.06 -5.76 12.85
N ILE A 66 -5.84 -6.27 11.65
CA ILE A 66 -6.71 -7.27 11.01
C ILE A 66 -6.00 -8.61 10.86
N SER A 67 -6.76 -9.68 10.60
CA SER A 67 -6.19 -11.02 10.41
C SER A 67 -5.40 -11.09 9.11
N PRO A 68 -4.22 -11.74 9.09
CA PRO A 68 -3.49 -12.00 7.84
C PRO A 68 -4.30 -12.90 6.88
N GLY A 69 -5.29 -13.64 7.39
CA GLY A 69 -6.22 -14.45 6.60
C GLY A 69 -7.39 -13.67 5.98
N SER A 70 -7.64 -12.42 6.38
CA SER A 70 -8.73 -11.57 5.88
C SER A 70 -8.44 -11.01 4.48
N ARG A 71 -8.29 -11.90 3.49
CA ARG A 71 -7.87 -11.57 2.12
C ARG A 71 -9.02 -11.48 1.11
N LYS A 72 -10.27 -11.51 1.57
CA LYS A 72 -11.44 -11.47 0.67
C LYS A 72 -11.45 -10.14 -0.10
N GLY A 73 -11.39 -10.20 -1.42
CA GLY A 73 -11.35 -9.02 -2.29
C GLY A 73 -9.98 -8.34 -2.37
N LEU A 74 -8.94 -8.90 -1.75
CA LEU A 74 -7.57 -8.41 -1.85
C LEU A 74 -6.79 -9.19 -2.92
N ILE A 75 -5.68 -8.61 -3.38
CA ILE A 75 -4.73 -9.30 -4.26
C ILE A 75 -4.13 -10.48 -3.46
N PRO A 76 -4.09 -11.71 -3.99
CA PRO A 76 -3.71 -12.91 -3.22
C PRO A 76 -2.34 -12.86 -2.54
N LEU A 77 -1.44 -12.02 -3.07
CA LEU A 77 -0.06 -11.84 -2.64
C LEU A 77 0.08 -10.88 -1.45
N VAL A 78 -1.01 -10.22 -1.08
CA VAL A 78 -1.05 -9.25 0.00
C VAL A 78 -1.39 -9.95 1.31
N ILE A 79 -0.62 -9.65 2.34
CA ILE A 79 -0.80 -10.11 3.71
C ILE A 79 -1.23 -8.89 4.54
N PRO A 80 -2.54 -8.73 4.79
CA PRO A 80 -3.06 -7.57 5.51
C PRO A 80 -2.50 -7.46 6.92
N LEU A 81 -2.21 -6.23 7.37
CA LEU A 81 -1.73 -5.92 8.73
C LEU A 81 -2.76 -5.11 9.51
N SER A 82 -3.18 -3.97 8.96
CA SER A 82 -4.10 -3.05 9.62
C SER A 82 -5.01 -2.34 8.62
N GLU A 83 -6.12 -1.84 9.12
CA GLU A 83 -7.06 -0.99 8.39
C GLU A 83 -7.10 0.39 9.02
N ASN A 84 -6.95 1.43 8.19
CA ASN A 84 -7.03 2.81 8.62
C ASN A 84 -8.48 3.32 8.67
N LEU A 85 -8.70 4.51 9.22
CA LEU A 85 -10.04 5.11 9.35
C LEU A 85 -10.73 5.38 8.00
N SER A 86 -9.96 5.49 6.92
CA SER A 86 -10.46 5.67 5.56
C SER A 86 -10.81 4.35 4.86
N GLY A 87 -10.64 3.20 5.52
CA GLY A 87 -10.87 1.87 4.98
C GLY A 87 -9.77 1.39 4.01
N SER A 88 -8.62 2.07 3.95
CA SER A 88 -7.45 1.56 3.23
C SER A 88 -6.66 0.62 4.12
N ILE A 89 -6.09 -0.41 3.50
CA ILE A 89 -5.45 -1.52 4.22
C ILE A 89 -3.94 -1.41 4.06
N THR A 90 -3.24 -1.28 5.18
CA THR A 90 -1.78 -1.44 5.24
C THR A 90 -1.45 -2.92 5.28
N ALA A 91 -0.51 -3.37 4.45
CA ALA A 91 -0.21 -4.77 4.27
C ALA A 91 1.25 -5.03 3.90
N LEU A 92 1.71 -6.27 4.09
CA LEU A 92 2.94 -6.77 3.47
C LEU A 92 2.63 -7.35 2.10
N LEU A 93 3.56 -7.21 1.17
CA LEU A 93 3.45 -7.81 -0.16
C LEU A 93 4.48 -8.93 -0.34
N ARG A 94 4.00 -10.16 -0.52
CA ARG A 94 4.82 -11.29 -0.93
C ARG A 94 5.07 -11.18 -2.43
N TRP A 95 6.14 -10.51 -2.83
CA TRP A 95 6.45 -10.30 -4.24
C TRP A 95 6.75 -11.64 -4.95
N PRO A 96 6.11 -11.97 -6.10
CA PRO A 96 6.28 -13.27 -6.74
C PRO A 96 7.68 -13.53 -7.29
N THR A 97 8.29 -12.49 -7.86
CA THR A 97 9.59 -12.54 -8.56
C THR A 97 10.63 -11.73 -7.81
N ALA A 98 10.67 -11.88 -6.48
CA ALA A 98 11.52 -11.05 -5.62
C ALA A 98 12.99 -11.34 -5.96
N PRO A 99 13.81 -10.33 -6.28
CA PRO A 99 15.25 -10.51 -6.38
C PRO A 99 15.82 -11.07 -5.07
N PRO A 100 16.92 -11.84 -5.12
CA PRO A 100 17.61 -12.28 -3.91
C PRO A 100 17.94 -11.09 -3.00
N GLY A 101 17.63 -11.20 -1.71
CA GLY A 101 17.85 -10.14 -0.73
C GLY A 101 16.78 -9.04 -0.71
N MET A 102 15.76 -9.09 -1.56
CA MET A 102 14.61 -8.18 -1.44
C MET A 102 13.72 -8.62 -0.28
N GLU A 103 13.63 -7.79 0.74
CA GLU A 103 12.67 -7.96 1.84
C GLU A 103 11.23 -7.70 1.39
N MET A 104 10.26 -8.14 2.19
CA MET A 104 8.85 -7.90 1.91
C MET A 104 8.50 -6.40 2.06
N PRO A 105 8.07 -5.72 0.98
CA PRO A 105 7.69 -4.33 1.08
C PRO A 105 6.37 -4.15 1.81
N VAL A 106 6.25 -2.97 2.44
CA VAL A 106 5.00 -2.49 3.02
C VAL A 106 4.23 -1.74 1.94
N VAL A 107 2.97 -2.09 1.77
CA VAL A 107 2.08 -1.54 0.75
C VAL A 107 0.75 -1.11 1.35
N GLU A 108 0.11 -0.17 0.69
CA GLU A 108 -1.28 0.19 0.93
C GLU A 108 -2.16 -0.39 -0.18
N VAL A 109 -3.20 -1.14 0.20
CA VAL A 109 -4.20 -1.61 -0.75
C VAL A 109 -5.25 -0.53 -0.93
N ARG A 110 -5.41 -0.09 -2.18
CA ARG A 110 -6.43 0.87 -2.60
C ARG A 110 -7.36 0.22 -3.63
N LYS A 111 -8.42 0.94 -4.00
CA LYS A 111 -9.43 0.51 -4.99
C LYS A 111 -8.82 0.01 -6.31
N HIS A 112 -7.72 0.60 -6.75
CA HIS A 112 -7.09 0.34 -8.06
C HIS A 112 -5.70 -0.30 -7.95
N GLY A 113 -5.49 -1.15 -6.94
CA GLY A 113 -4.25 -1.91 -6.78
C GLY A 113 -3.52 -1.60 -5.48
N VAL A 114 -2.21 -1.83 -5.48
CA VAL A 114 -1.34 -1.57 -4.33
C VAL A 114 -0.42 -0.38 -4.58
N TRP A 115 -0.22 0.39 -3.53
CA TRP A 115 0.71 1.51 -3.49
C TRP A 115 1.88 1.13 -2.59
N LEU A 116 3.10 1.25 -3.10
CA LEU A 116 4.28 0.96 -2.31
C LEU A 116 4.51 2.06 -1.28
N LEU A 117 4.47 1.69 0.01
CA LEU A 117 4.74 2.61 1.12
C LEU A 117 6.21 2.59 1.52
N ALA A 118 6.85 1.43 1.53
CA ALA A 118 8.27 1.29 1.85
C ALA A 118 8.83 -0.04 1.31
N LYS A 119 10.15 -0.12 1.13
CA LYS A 119 10.83 -1.33 0.65
C LYS A 119 10.85 -2.45 1.68
N ASN A 120 10.82 -2.12 2.95
CA ASN A 120 10.78 -3.05 4.08
C ASN A 120 10.10 -2.42 5.30
N VAL A 121 9.93 -3.22 6.35
CA VAL A 121 9.28 -2.82 7.60
C VAL A 121 10.07 -1.74 8.33
N ASP A 122 11.39 -1.89 8.37
CA ASP A 122 12.31 -0.98 9.07
C ASP A 122 12.28 0.42 8.49
N GLN A 123 12.33 0.52 7.15
CA GLN A 123 12.23 1.78 6.44
C GLN A 123 10.87 2.45 6.68
N TYR A 124 9.79 1.68 6.74
CA TYR A 124 8.46 2.22 7.03
C TYR A 124 8.35 2.73 8.47
N MET A 125 8.85 1.95 9.44
CA MET A 125 8.88 2.35 10.85
C MET A 125 9.73 3.60 11.06
N HIS A 126 10.94 3.64 10.51
CA HIS A 126 11.83 4.80 10.62
C HIS A 126 11.15 6.05 10.08
N ARG A 127 10.47 5.96 8.93
CA ARG A 127 9.67 7.09 8.41
C ARG A 127 8.58 7.55 9.37
N ILE A 128 7.81 6.62 9.95
CA ILE A 128 6.74 6.97 10.91
C ILE A 128 7.32 7.72 12.12
N LEU A 129 8.47 7.27 12.64
CA LEU A 129 9.12 7.90 13.80
C LEU A 129 9.62 9.30 13.49
N VAL A 130 10.21 9.51 12.31
CA VAL A 130 10.67 10.83 11.85
C VAL A 130 9.48 11.78 11.64
N GLU A 131 8.40 11.30 11.02
CA GLU A 131 7.18 12.08 10.83
C GLU A 131 6.51 12.42 12.19
N GLU A 132 6.54 11.52 13.18
CA GLU A 132 6.05 11.80 14.53
C GLU A 132 6.86 12.90 15.20
N ASP A 133 8.19 12.78 15.17
CA ASP A 133 9.12 13.71 15.83
C ASP A 133 9.03 15.12 15.22
N ALA A 134 8.90 15.22 13.89
CA ALA A 134 8.77 16.50 13.21
C ALA A 134 7.42 17.21 13.51
N ASN A 135 6.33 16.45 13.63
CA ASN A 135 4.99 17.02 13.78
C ASN A 135 4.44 17.01 15.21
N ASN A 136 5.13 16.35 16.15
CA ASN A 136 4.71 16.16 17.55
C ASN A 136 3.29 15.60 17.74
N PHE A 137 2.73 14.88 16.75
CA PHE A 137 1.31 14.52 16.72
C PHE A 137 0.84 13.67 17.91
N SER A 138 1.68 12.76 18.39
CA SER A 138 1.31 11.77 19.40
C SER A 138 2.16 11.84 20.67
N GLY A 139 2.90 12.92 20.88
CA GLY A 139 3.69 13.13 22.09
C GLY A 139 4.77 12.07 22.36
N GLY A 140 5.22 11.35 21.33
CA GLY A 140 6.20 10.27 21.43
C GLY A 140 5.63 8.87 21.65
N ARG A 141 4.29 8.71 21.64
CA ARG A 141 3.67 7.40 21.85
C ARG A 141 4.03 6.38 20.76
N LEU A 142 4.24 6.79 19.50
CA LEU A 142 4.64 5.84 18.45
C LEU A 142 6.09 5.41 18.65
N TYR A 143 6.96 6.32 19.11
CA TYR A 143 8.30 5.98 19.56
C TYR A 143 8.29 4.93 20.67
N ASP A 144 7.53 5.14 21.75
CA ASP A 144 7.41 4.17 22.85
C ASP A 144 6.83 2.82 22.37
N ALA A 145 5.91 2.87 21.41
CA ALA A 145 5.31 1.68 20.79
C ALA A 145 6.34 0.88 19.97
N SER A 146 7.28 1.56 19.31
CA SER A 146 8.34 0.95 18.52
C SER A 146 9.45 0.30 19.35
N SER A 147 9.54 0.63 20.65
CA SER A 147 10.42 -0.02 21.63
C SER A 147 11.87 -0.13 21.13
N GLU A 148 12.57 -1.25 21.38
CA GLU A 148 13.99 -1.42 21.01
C GLU A 148 14.27 -1.25 19.51
N ALA A 149 13.33 -1.65 18.64
CA ALA A 149 13.47 -1.48 17.21
C ALA A 149 13.47 -0.01 16.81
N GLY A 150 12.65 0.81 17.48
CA GLY A 150 12.62 2.25 17.27
C GLY A 150 13.93 2.93 17.64
N GLU A 151 14.48 2.59 18.80
CA GLU A 151 15.75 3.15 19.29
C GLU A 151 16.92 2.86 18.34
N LYS A 152 16.93 1.66 17.73
CA LYS A 152 17.93 1.28 16.73
C LYS A 152 17.76 2.03 15.41
N LEU A 153 16.52 2.33 15.01
CA LEU A 153 16.20 2.93 13.72
C LEU A 153 16.33 4.46 13.73
N TYR A 154 15.91 5.12 14.82
CA TYR A 154 15.83 6.57 14.90
C TYR A 154 16.10 7.09 16.31
N ARG A 155 16.91 8.15 16.42
CA ARG A 155 17.11 8.89 17.67
C ARG A 155 16.18 10.10 17.68
N ARG A 156 15.36 10.24 18.73
CA ARG A 156 14.47 11.41 18.90
C ARG A 156 15.27 12.70 18.84
N GLY A 157 14.76 13.68 18.09
CA GLY A 157 15.43 14.96 17.86
C GLY A 157 16.47 14.96 16.74
N ASP A 158 16.81 13.82 16.12
CA ASP A 158 17.83 13.78 15.05
C ASP A 158 17.42 14.61 13.83
N PHE A 159 16.12 14.71 13.52
CA PHE A 159 15.63 15.63 12.48
C PHE A 159 15.98 17.09 12.79
N ALA A 160 15.71 17.56 14.01
CA ALA A 160 16.02 18.92 14.43
C ALA A 160 17.54 19.17 14.50
N GLU A 161 18.31 18.20 14.99
CA GLU A 161 19.78 18.25 15.03
C GLU A 161 20.41 18.29 13.63
N SER A 162 19.77 17.66 12.63
CA SER A 162 20.30 17.57 11.26
C SER A 162 20.34 18.89 10.50
N GLN A 163 19.61 19.92 10.97
CA GLN A 163 19.45 21.23 10.32
C GLN A 163 18.88 21.16 8.88
N ILE A 164 18.30 20.03 8.48
CA ILE A 164 17.64 19.91 7.17
C ILE A 164 16.27 20.58 7.26
N ALA A 165 16.10 21.70 6.56
CA ALA A 165 14.88 22.52 6.64
C ALA A 165 13.59 21.83 6.16
N ASN A 166 13.70 20.77 5.36
CA ASN A 166 12.55 20.08 4.76
C ASN A 166 12.52 18.60 5.18
N LEU A 167 11.40 18.18 5.76
CA LEU A 167 11.16 16.82 6.22
C LEU A 167 11.31 15.78 5.09
N ASP A 168 10.75 16.04 3.91
CA ASP A 168 10.81 15.13 2.77
C ASP A 168 12.26 14.95 2.29
N LEU A 169 13.08 16.01 2.32
CA LEU A 169 14.51 15.93 2.00
C LEU A 169 15.28 15.13 3.04
N TYR A 170 14.97 15.30 4.33
CA TYR A 170 15.57 14.50 5.39
C TYR A 170 15.25 13.03 5.19
N ILE A 171 13.98 12.68 4.98
CA ILE A 171 13.55 11.28 4.81
C ILE A 171 14.23 10.65 3.59
N LEU A 172 14.25 11.35 2.45
CA LEU A 172 14.90 10.86 1.23
C LEU A 172 16.42 10.63 1.41
N LYS A 173 17.09 11.43 2.25
CA LYS A 173 18.53 11.37 2.47
C LYS A 173 18.94 10.38 3.58
N LYS A 174 18.17 10.29 4.65
CA LYS A 174 18.53 9.55 5.88
C LYS A 174 17.78 8.23 6.04
N VAL A 175 16.54 8.15 5.57
CA VAL A 175 15.69 6.96 5.74
C VAL A 175 15.71 6.10 4.47
N GLY A 176 15.50 6.73 3.32
CA GLY A 176 15.61 6.09 2.01
C GLY A 176 14.58 6.61 1.01
N LEU A 177 14.44 5.91 -0.11
CA LEU A 177 13.59 6.37 -1.22
C LEU A 177 12.16 5.86 -1.06
N PHE A 178 11.21 6.79 -1.21
CA PHE A 178 9.78 6.56 -1.09
C PHE A 178 9.06 7.05 -2.35
N PRO A 179 8.15 6.24 -2.94
CA PRO A 179 7.39 6.61 -4.13
C PRO A 179 6.67 7.96 -4.00
N ASP A 180 5.92 8.17 -2.92
CA ASP A 180 5.14 9.37 -2.71
C ASP A 180 6.00 10.62 -2.49
N LEU A 181 7.17 10.49 -1.85
CA LEU A 181 8.11 11.61 -1.68
C LEU A 181 8.75 12.03 -3.01
N LEU A 182 9.05 11.08 -3.89
CA LEU A 182 9.56 11.41 -5.22
C LEU A 182 8.49 12.09 -6.07
N GLU A 183 7.24 11.63 -5.99
CA GLU A 183 6.10 12.27 -6.67
C GLU A 183 5.83 13.68 -6.13
N ARG A 184 5.91 13.88 -4.81
CA ARG A 184 5.84 15.20 -4.18
C ARG A 184 6.97 16.11 -4.63
N LYS A 185 8.21 15.62 -4.66
CA LYS A 185 9.37 16.40 -5.13
C LYS A 185 9.22 16.87 -6.57
N VAL A 186 8.72 16.01 -7.45
CA VAL A 186 8.39 16.40 -8.84
C VAL A 186 7.32 17.50 -8.87
N THR A 187 6.32 17.42 -8.00
CA THR A 187 5.26 18.43 -7.90
C THR A 187 5.82 19.78 -7.44
N CYS A 188 6.70 19.80 -6.44
CA CYS A 188 7.39 21.03 -6.01
C CYS A 188 8.23 21.66 -7.12
N HIS A 189 8.92 20.87 -7.95
CA HIS A 189 9.65 21.40 -9.11
C HIS A 189 8.70 22.04 -10.13
N PHE A 190 7.51 21.47 -10.35
CA PHE A 190 6.50 22.10 -11.20
C PHE A 190 5.97 23.42 -10.61
N GLU A 191 5.77 23.49 -9.29
CA GLU A 191 5.34 24.72 -8.60
C GLU A 191 6.39 25.84 -8.70
N GLN A 192 7.67 25.46 -8.79
CA GLN A 192 8.80 26.36 -9.01
C GLN A 192 9.07 26.68 -10.48
N GLU A 193 8.21 26.20 -11.39
CA GLU A 193 8.39 26.30 -12.85
C GLU A 193 9.69 25.65 -13.39
N ASP A 194 10.34 24.82 -12.58
CA ASP A 194 11.54 24.07 -12.96
C ASP A 194 11.15 22.74 -13.61
N HIS A 195 10.74 22.83 -14.87
CA HIS A 195 10.36 21.67 -15.67
C HIS A 195 11.50 20.67 -15.88
N VAL A 196 12.75 21.14 -15.93
CA VAL A 196 13.91 20.28 -16.16
C VAL A 196 14.13 19.39 -14.94
N SER A 197 14.15 19.96 -13.73
CA SER A 197 14.30 19.17 -12.51
C SER A 197 13.10 18.25 -12.26
N ALA A 198 11.89 18.69 -12.61
CA ALA A 198 10.69 17.84 -12.55
C ALA A 198 10.84 16.60 -13.44
N MET A 199 11.31 16.78 -14.68
CA MET A 199 11.55 15.67 -15.62
C MET A 199 12.68 14.75 -15.16
N VAL A 200 13.81 15.30 -14.72
CA VAL A 200 14.96 14.51 -14.25
C VAL A 200 14.59 13.69 -13.02
N THR A 201 13.85 14.28 -12.07
CA THR A 201 13.36 13.56 -10.88
C THR A 201 12.34 12.49 -11.26
N GLY A 202 11.44 12.79 -12.20
CA GLY A 202 10.49 11.81 -12.74
C GLY A 202 11.17 10.65 -13.44
N GLU A 203 12.23 10.90 -14.21
CA GLU A 203 13.02 9.86 -14.87
C GLU A 203 13.77 9.01 -13.83
N PHE A 204 14.40 9.67 -12.85
CA PHE A 204 15.07 8.99 -11.75
C PHE A 204 14.15 8.01 -11.03
N TYR A 205 12.89 8.39 -10.80
CA TYR A 205 11.88 7.53 -10.18
C TYR A 205 11.61 6.24 -10.97
N THR A 206 11.81 6.23 -12.29
CA THR A 206 11.61 5.04 -13.15
C THR A 206 12.77 4.04 -13.15
N LYS A 207 13.89 4.34 -12.47
CA LYS A 207 15.04 3.43 -12.40
C LYS A 207 14.62 2.07 -11.83
N LYS A 208 14.95 1.01 -12.56
CA LYS A 208 14.50 -0.37 -12.27
C LYS A 208 14.87 -0.86 -10.88
N ASP A 209 16.02 -0.42 -10.37
CA ASP A 209 16.56 -0.86 -9.09
C ASP A 209 15.91 -0.15 -7.90
N LEU A 210 15.17 0.94 -8.14
CA LEU A 210 14.50 1.67 -7.07
C LEU A 210 13.28 0.92 -6.59
N PHE A 211 12.37 0.56 -7.49
CA PHE A 211 11.08 -0.06 -7.17
C PHE A 211 10.80 -1.21 -8.15
N PRO A 212 11.52 -2.34 -8.00
CA PRO A 212 11.48 -3.41 -8.99
C PRO A 212 10.07 -3.97 -9.17
N GLY A 213 9.63 -4.01 -10.44
CA GLY A 213 8.36 -4.58 -10.84
C GLY A 213 7.12 -3.71 -10.62
N PHE A 214 7.25 -2.52 -10.00
CA PHE A 214 6.15 -1.58 -9.86
C PHE A 214 5.95 -0.74 -11.13
N GLY A 215 4.71 -0.68 -11.61
CA GLY A 215 4.34 0.12 -12.78
C GLY A 215 4.07 1.60 -12.49
N ARG A 216 3.69 1.96 -11.25
CA ARG A 216 3.37 3.34 -10.83
C ARG A 216 4.42 4.38 -11.22
N PRO A 217 5.74 4.14 -11.05
CA PRO A 217 6.76 5.11 -11.47
C PRO A 217 6.65 5.48 -12.96
N PHE A 218 6.42 4.51 -13.83
CA PHE A 218 6.27 4.73 -15.26
C PHE A 218 4.95 5.43 -15.62
N VAL A 219 3.86 5.11 -14.91
CA VAL A 219 2.58 5.83 -15.06
C VAL A 219 2.76 7.30 -14.70
N PHE A 220 3.37 7.58 -13.55
CA PHE A 220 3.60 8.94 -13.09
C PHE A 220 4.54 9.69 -14.03
N TYR A 221 5.63 9.08 -14.47
CA TYR A 221 6.56 9.72 -15.40
C TYR A 221 5.92 10.03 -16.76
N ALA A 222 5.01 9.16 -17.25
CA ALA A 222 4.21 9.47 -18.43
C ALA A 222 3.33 10.72 -18.23
N GLU A 223 2.76 10.91 -17.04
CA GLU A 223 1.99 12.11 -16.68
C GLU A 223 2.88 13.36 -16.64
N VAL A 224 4.09 13.25 -16.07
CA VAL A 224 5.10 14.32 -16.05
C VAL A 224 5.48 14.74 -17.48
N LEU A 225 5.85 13.79 -18.33
CA LEU A 225 6.20 14.03 -19.74
C LEU A 225 5.05 14.65 -20.53
N LYS A 226 3.82 14.24 -20.24
CA LYS A 226 2.63 14.83 -20.86
C LYS A 226 2.44 16.29 -20.46
N LYS A 227 2.65 16.64 -19.17
CA LYS A 227 2.53 18.02 -18.68
C LYS A 227 3.50 18.98 -19.38
N VAL A 228 4.72 18.51 -19.70
CA VAL A 228 5.74 19.31 -20.42
C VAL A 228 5.64 19.20 -21.95
N GLY A 229 4.59 18.57 -22.50
CA GLY A 229 4.36 18.48 -23.94
C GLY A 229 5.15 17.41 -24.69
N ARG A 230 5.91 16.53 -24.00
CA ARG A 230 6.68 15.42 -24.60
C ARG A 230 5.80 14.19 -24.84
N ILE A 231 4.81 14.32 -25.73
CA ILE A 231 3.74 13.32 -25.91
C ILE A 231 4.24 11.94 -26.39
N SER A 232 5.23 11.90 -27.30
CA SER A 232 5.79 10.64 -27.80
C SER A 232 6.44 9.82 -26.69
N GLU A 233 7.24 10.47 -25.85
CA GLU A 233 7.93 9.83 -24.73
C GLU A 233 6.96 9.45 -23.61
N ALA A 234 5.96 10.30 -23.35
CA ALA A 234 4.88 9.98 -22.42
C ALA A 234 4.16 8.68 -22.83
N LYS A 235 3.94 8.49 -24.14
CA LYS A 235 3.33 7.27 -24.69
C LYS A 235 4.22 6.05 -24.47
N ASP A 236 5.53 6.18 -24.67
CA ASP A 236 6.47 5.08 -24.47
C ASP A 236 6.61 4.71 -22.99
N ALA A 237 6.69 5.70 -22.09
CA ALA A 237 6.64 5.47 -20.64
C ALA A 237 5.35 4.74 -20.21
N ALA A 238 4.19 5.17 -20.73
CA ALA A 238 2.92 4.49 -20.44
C ALA A 238 2.88 3.05 -20.99
N ARG A 239 3.48 2.78 -22.15
CA ARG A 239 3.60 1.41 -22.69
C ARG A 239 4.50 0.54 -21.82
N VAL A 240 5.58 1.10 -21.25
CA VAL A 240 6.42 0.38 -20.28
C VAL A 240 5.63 0.08 -19.02
N ALA A 241 4.84 1.04 -18.51
CA ALA A 241 3.96 0.81 -17.36
C ALA A 241 3.01 -0.36 -17.58
N LEU A 242 2.38 -0.44 -18.76
CA LEU A 242 1.44 -1.51 -19.13
C LEU A 242 2.07 -2.90 -19.24
N LYS A 243 3.40 -3.02 -19.28
CA LYS A 243 4.11 -4.30 -19.18
C LYS A 243 4.26 -4.79 -17.74
N SER A 244 4.05 -3.91 -16.75
CA SER A 244 4.09 -4.25 -15.33
C SER A 244 2.76 -4.87 -14.88
N PRO A 245 2.73 -5.61 -13.76
CA PRO A 245 1.47 -6.14 -13.24
C PRO A 245 0.44 -5.02 -13.02
N TRP A 246 -0.74 -5.16 -13.61
CA TRP A 246 -1.82 -4.17 -13.58
C TRP A 246 -2.17 -3.61 -12.17
N TRP A 247 -2.05 -4.44 -11.14
CA TRP A 247 -2.28 -4.06 -9.75
C TRP A 247 -1.18 -3.17 -9.12
N THR A 248 -0.11 -2.85 -9.85
CA THR A 248 1.00 -1.98 -9.40
C THR A 248 0.98 -0.60 -10.04
N LEU A 249 0.01 -0.32 -10.91
CA LEU A 249 -0.05 0.93 -11.69
C LEU A 249 -0.43 2.14 -10.82
N GLY A 250 -1.09 1.91 -9.70
CA GLY A 250 -1.62 2.95 -8.80
C GLY A 250 -2.81 3.72 -9.38
N CYS A 251 -3.33 3.32 -10.54
CA CYS A 251 -4.48 3.93 -11.20
C CYS A 251 -5.35 2.85 -11.87
N ALA A 252 -6.51 3.24 -12.38
CA ALA A 252 -7.32 2.37 -13.23
C ALA A 252 -6.53 1.94 -14.48
N TYR A 253 -6.68 0.68 -14.90
CA TYR A 253 -5.95 0.16 -16.06
C TYR A 253 -6.30 0.94 -17.35
N GLU A 254 -7.56 1.34 -17.48
CA GLU A 254 -8.06 2.13 -18.60
C GLU A 254 -7.37 3.50 -18.69
N GLN A 255 -7.02 4.10 -17.56
CA GLN A 255 -6.29 5.37 -17.52
C GLN A 255 -4.87 5.20 -18.07
N ALA A 256 -4.14 4.18 -17.61
CA ALA A 256 -2.81 3.87 -18.14
C ALA A 256 -2.87 3.52 -19.64
N LEU A 257 -3.90 2.78 -20.07
CA LEU A 257 -4.11 2.42 -21.46
C LEU A 257 -4.39 3.66 -22.34
N ARG A 258 -5.21 4.59 -21.86
CA ARG A 258 -5.47 5.87 -22.55
C ARG A 258 -4.18 6.66 -22.74
N ASN A 259 -3.33 6.71 -21.72
CA ASN A 259 -2.01 7.35 -21.82
C ASN A 259 -1.09 6.63 -22.84
N GLY A 260 -1.10 5.30 -22.88
CA GLY A 260 -0.33 4.52 -23.86
C GLY A 260 -0.88 4.56 -25.30
N ARG A 261 -2.16 4.92 -25.47
CA ARG A 261 -2.85 5.03 -26.76
C ARG A 261 -2.96 6.45 -27.29
N MET A 262 -2.45 7.47 -26.58
CA MET A 262 -2.52 8.87 -27.01
C MET A 262 -2.22 9.00 -28.51
N SER A 263 -3.27 9.27 -29.29
CA SER A 263 -3.19 9.72 -30.67
C SER A 263 -3.08 11.25 -30.64
N LYS A 264 -2.52 11.85 -31.69
CA LYS A 264 -2.47 13.30 -31.88
C LYS A 264 -3.92 13.85 -32.02
N LEU A 265 -4.69 13.94 -30.94
CA LEU A 265 -5.95 14.66 -30.89
C LEU A 265 -5.65 16.03 -30.26
N ASN A 266 -5.15 16.95 -31.09
CA ASN A 266 -5.32 18.42 -31.00
C ASN A 266 -4.20 19.13 -31.78
N ILE A 267 -4.27 19.08 -33.11
CA ILE A 267 -3.75 20.13 -33.98
C ILE A 267 -4.87 20.47 -34.98
N SER A 268 -5.95 21.10 -34.51
CA SER A 268 -6.91 21.80 -35.39
C SER A 268 -7.96 22.59 -34.60
N ARG A 269 -7.55 23.48 -33.69
CA ARG A 269 -8.39 24.61 -33.24
C ARG A 269 -7.54 25.85 -32.96
N ARG A 270 -6.90 26.34 -34.02
CA ARG A 270 -6.62 27.76 -34.22
C ARG A 270 -6.82 28.03 -35.71
N ARG A 271 -8.03 28.47 -36.05
CA ARG A 271 -8.28 29.41 -37.15
C ARG A 271 -8.67 30.71 -36.49
#